data_AF-A8NTK5-F1
#
_entry.id   AF-A8NTK5-F1
#
_cell.length_a   1.000
_cell.length_b   1.000
_cell.length_c   1.000
_cell.angle_alpha   90.00
_cell.angle_beta   90.00
_cell.angle_gamma   90.00
#
_symmetry.space_group_name_H-M   'P 1'
#
loop_
_entity.id
_entity.type
_entity.pdbx_description
1 polymer ?
#
loop_
_entity_poly.entity_id
_entity_poly.type
_entity_poly.pdbx_seq_one_letter_code
_entity_poly.pdbx_strand_id
1 'polypeptide(L)'
;MGQQTTGAQDQSLTVRDNRTGKVYTIPIQNNSIPATAFKDIKAPFQPGERKENETDKGLRVQDKGYLNTAVMRSEITYIDGEAGVLRYRGYPIEQLAVHSNHLETAYLLIYGSLPTRAQYATWEREVLHHGVMHSDAEQFCRSFRYDAHPMAILTSAFAYLGSYYGEANPSLQGQTLYTKGDAASLAIMDKQIYRLGCPRGTWIKLSRASTPRPQPPIPGSYLTDVVPRRREFGRRTSVYKRVE
;
A
#
# COMPACT_ATOMS: atom_id res chain seq x y z
N MET A 1 8.18 42.69 -39.41
CA MET A 1 8.14 42.30 -37.99
C MET A 1 6.97 41.35 -37.81
N GLY A 2 7.20 40.06 -38.05
CA GLY A 2 6.16 39.03 -37.97
C GLY A 2 5.98 38.55 -36.54
N GLN A 3 4.75 38.65 -36.04
CA GLN A 3 4.33 38.05 -34.77
C GLN A 3 4.50 36.53 -34.87
N GLN A 4 5.29 35.95 -33.96
CA GLN A 4 5.32 34.50 -33.76
C GLN A 4 4.07 34.12 -32.96
N THR A 5 3.26 33.26 -33.57
CA THR A 5 2.05 32.68 -33.02
C THR A 5 2.34 31.91 -31.72
N THR A 6 1.81 32.40 -30.61
CA THR A 6 1.82 31.77 -29.29
C THR A 6 0.88 30.56 -29.32
N GLY A 7 1.42 29.35 -29.49
CA GLY A 7 0.64 28.11 -29.50
C GLY A 7 1.48 26.94 -28.99
N ALA A 8 1.13 26.42 -27.81
CA ALA A 8 1.57 25.13 -27.27
C ALA A 8 3.09 24.87 -27.03
N GLN A 9 3.91 25.91 -26.84
CA GLN A 9 5.36 25.74 -26.58
C GLN A 9 5.82 25.83 -25.10
N ASP A 10 4.94 26.14 -24.13
CA ASP A 10 5.41 26.57 -22.79
C ASP A 10 5.64 25.45 -21.74
N GLN A 11 5.35 24.18 -22.02
CA GLN A 11 5.52 23.08 -21.05
C GLN A 11 6.51 22.00 -21.54
N SER A 12 7.71 22.40 -21.92
CA SER A 12 8.75 21.46 -22.37
C SER A 12 10.13 21.76 -21.78
N LEU A 13 10.88 20.70 -21.49
CA LEU A 13 12.27 20.72 -21.04
C LEU A 13 13.19 20.51 -22.24
N THR A 14 14.11 21.44 -22.46
CA THR A 14 15.14 21.30 -23.48
C THR A 14 16.41 20.71 -22.87
N VAL A 15 16.80 19.51 -23.29
CA VAL A 15 18.03 18.82 -22.85
C VAL A 15 19.01 18.79 -24.01
N ARG A 16 20.22 19.33 -23.80
CA ARG A 16 21.31 19.29 -24.77
C ARG A 16 22.38 18.32 -24.30
N ASP A 17 22.69 17.30 -25.10
CA ASP A 17 23.83 16.43 -24.83
C ASP A 17 25.09 17.03 -25.46
N ASN A 18 26.06 17.40 -24.63
CA ASN A 18 27.32 18.00 -25.08
C ASN A 18 28.25 17.00 -25.78
N ARG A 19 28.04 15.68 -25.63
CA ARG A 19 28.84 14.65 -26.30
C ARG A 19 28.47 14.51 -27.77
N THR A 20 27.20 14.72 -28.10
CA THR A 20 26.65 14.55 -29.47
C THR A 20 26.24 15.87 -30.10
N GLY A 21 26.13 16.95 -29.31
CA GLY A 21 25.65 18.26 -29.76
C GLY A 21 24.15 18.30 -30.05
N LYS A 22 23.42 17.20 -29.87
CA LYS A 22 21.98 17.10 -30.14
C LYS A 22 21.16 17.73 -29.03
N VAL A 23 20.10 18.43 -29.44
CA VAL A 23 19.12 19.07 -28.56
C VAL A 23 17.83 18.27 -28.63
N TYR A 24 17.31 17.88 -27.46
CA TYR A 24 16.10 17.11 -27.29
C TYR A 24 15.07 17.93 -26.52
N THR A 25 13.81 17.83 -26.92
CA THR A 25 12.69 18.52 -26.26
C THR A 25 11.79 17.46 -25.62
N ILE A 26 11.63 17.52 -24.29
CA ILE A 26 10.86 16.56 -23.50
C ILE A 26 9.63 17.27 -22.92
N PRO A 27 8.41 16.76 -23.10
CA PRO A 27 7.23 17.39 -22.53
C PRO A 27 7.19 17.22 -21.00
N ILE A 28 6.79 18.28 -20.29
CA ILE A 28 6.55 18.26 -18.84
C ILE A 28 5.07 18.04 -18.59
N GLN A 29 4.72 17.04 -17.78
CA GLN A 29 3.33 16.76 -17.38
C GLN A 29 3.24 16.73 -15.85
N ASN A 30 2.38 17.55 -15.25
CA ASN A 30 2.18 17.61 -13.79
C ASN A 30 3.50 17.75 -13.00
N ASN A 31 4.39 18.63 -13.46
CA ASN A 31 5.72 18.83 -12.89
C ASN A 31 6.63 17.59 -12.90
N SER A 32 6.33 16.61 -13.77
CA SER A 32 7.13 15.39 -13.95
C SER A 32 7.51 15.21 -15.42
N ILE A 33 8.67 14.60 -15.67
CA ILE A 33 9.13 14.25 -17.01
C ILE A 33 9.16 12.73 -17.17
N PRO A 34 8.76 12.18 -18.33
CA PRO A 34 8.82 10.76 -18.56
C PRO A 34 10.27 10.29 -18.65
N ALA A 35 10.68 9.39 -17.76
CA ALA A 35 12.03 8.82 -17.77
C ALA A 35 12.35 8.04 -19.06
N THR A 36 11.32 7.59 -19.80
CA THR A 36 11.46 6.93 -21.09
C THR A 36 12.04 7.83 -22.16
N ALA A 37 11.84 9.16 -22.08
CA ALA A 37 12.38 10.10 -23.06
C ALA A 37 13.92 10.16 -23.05
N PHE A 38 14.55 9.80 -21.93
CA PHE A 38 16.01 9.72 -21.86
C PHE A 38 16.60 8.55 -22.67
N LYS A 39 15.79 7.54 -23.03
CA LYS A 39 16.25 6.43 -23.89
C LYS A 39 16.58 6.89 -25.31
N ASP A 40 15.98 7.98 -25.77
CA ASP A 40 16.23 8.53 -27.11
C ASP A 40 17.57 9.29 -27.18
N ILE A 41 18.14 9.62 -26.02
CA ILE A 41 19.45 10.26 -25.90
C ILE A 41 20.53 9.18 -25.93
N LYS A 42 21.15 9.00 -27.10
CA LYS A 42 22.18 7.99 -27.35
C LYS A 42 23.51 8.67 -27.66
N ALA A 43 24.60 8.10 -27.17
CA ALA A 43 25.96 8.58 -27.42
C ALA A 43 26.84 7.46 -27.98
N PRO A 44 27.87 7.81 -28.79
CA PRO A 44 28.83 6.82 -29.25
C PRO A 44 29.65 6.28 -28.07
N PHE A 45 30.03 5.00 -28.17
CA PHE A 45 30.85 4.31 -27.17
C PHE A 45 32.23 4.97 -27.03
N GLN A 46 32.67 5.23 -25.79
CA GLN A 46 33.99 5.80 -25.53
C GLN A 46 35.04 4.70 -25.27
N PRO A 47 36.30 4.88 -25.71
CA PRO A 47 37.37 3.91 -25.45
C PRO A 47 37.64 3.80 -23.94
N GLY A 48 37.39 2.62 -23.35
CA GLY A 48 37.53 2.37 -21.90
C GLY A 48 36.20 2.18 -21.16
N GLU A 49 35.07 2.32 -21.85
CA GLU A 49 33.76 2.09 -21.26
C GLU A 49 33.44 0.58 -21.14
N ARG A 50 32.67 0.21 -20.10
CA ARG A 50 32.21 -1.17 -19.90
C ARG A 50 31.07 -1.50 -20.87
N LYS A 51 31.04 -2.71 -21.43
CA LYS A 51 30.00 -3.12 -22.40
C LYS A 51 28.60 -3.11 -21.79
N GLU A 52 28.49 -3.33 -20.48
CA GLU A 52 27.25 -3.35 -19.70
C GLU A 52 26.59 -1.97 -19.57
N ASN A 53 27.32 -0.88 -19.86
CA ASN A 53 26.76 0.46 -19.82
C ASN A 53 25.72 0.70 -20.93
N GLU A 54 25.75 -0.08 -22.03
CA GLU A 54 24.78 -0.04 -23.13
C GLU A 54 24.47 1.40 -23.62
N THR A 55 25.52 2.20 -23.80
CA THR A 55 25.43 3.63 -24.19
C THR A 55 24.68 3.86 -25.50
N ASP A 56 24.60 2.81 -26.34
CA ASP A 56 23.84 2.74 -27.59
C ASP A 56 22.32 2.57 -27.38
N LYS A 57 21.89 2.00 -26.24
CA LYS A 57 20.48 1.74 -25.92
C LYS A 57 19.78 2.92 -25.23
N GLY A 58 20.53 3.96 -24.86
CA GLY A 58 20.00 5.22 -24.35
C GLY A 58 20.44 5.58 -22.94
N LEU A 59 20.25 6.86 -22.57
CA LEU A 59 20.64 7.38 -21.27
C LEU A 59 19.71 6.84 -20.17
N ARG A 60 20.30 6.46 -19.03
CA ARG A 60 19.60 5.97 -17.84
C ARG A 60 19.58 7.05 -16.76
N VAL A 61 18.43 7.17 -16.08
CA VAL A 61 18.30 8.03 -14.90
C VAL A 61 18.71 7.22 -13.68
N GLN A 62 19.75 7.65 -12.98
CA GLN A 62 20.18 7.04 -11.73
C GLN A 62 19.76 7.92 -10.56
N ASP A 63 18.77 7.44 -9.80
CA ASP A 63 18.30 8.07 -8.56
C ASP A 63 18.33 7.00 -7.45
N LYS A 64 19.24 7.16 -6.49
CA LYS A 64 19.42 6.18 -5.40
C LYS A 64 18.25 6.31 -4.44
N GLY A 65 17.37 5.30 -4.44
CA GLY A 65 16.22 5.27 -3.54
C GLY A 65 15.03 6.11 -4.01
N TYR A 66 15.00 6.55 -5.27
CA TYR A 66 13.89 7.31 -5.86
C TYR A 66 13.53 8.58 -5.08
N LEU A 67 14.53 9.33 -4.61
CA LEU A 67 14.31 10.52 -3.79
C LEU A 67 13.62 11.65 -4.58
N ASN A 68 13.85 11.72 -5.88
CA ASN A 68 13.27 12.74 -6.77
C ASN A 68 12.43 12.14 -7.91
N THR A 69 12.45 10.82 -8.08
CA THR A 69 11.77 10.15 -9.19
C THR A 69 10.33 9.78 -8.82
N ALA A 70 9.37 10.41 -9.50
CA ALA A 70 7.97 9.97 -9.44
C ALA A 70 7.78 8.68 -10.26
N VAL A 71 7.52 7.56 -9.59
CA VAL A 71 7.41 6.23 -10.23
C VAL A 71 6.03 5.98 -10.83
N MET A 72 4.97 6.43 -10.14
CA MET A 72 3.60 6.12 -10.53
C MET A 72 2.67 7.31 -10.24
N ARG A 73 1.68 7.50 -11.10
CA ARG A 73 0.56 8.41 -10.85
C ARG A 73 -0.47 7.70 -10.00
N SER A 74 -0.79 8.27 -8.84
CA SER A 74 -1.83 7.77 -7.94
C SER A 74 -2.82 8.88 -7.61
N GLU A 75 -4.09 8.53 -7.50
CA GLU A 75 -5.18 9.42 -7.07
C GLU A 75 -5.70 9.06 -5.68
N ILE A 76 -5.03 8.13 -4.99
CA ILE A 76 -5.52 7.54 -3.74
C ILE A 76 -5.16 8.40 -2.54
N THR A 77 -3.88 8.74 -2.38
CA THR A 77 -3.37 9.42 -1.19
C THR A 77 -2.48 10.58 -1.55
N TYR A 78 -2.64 11.69 -0.85
CA TYR A 78 -1.72 12.83 -0.89
C TYR A 78 -1.12 13.04 0.49
N ILE A 79 0.21 13.17 0.53
CA ILE A 79 0.98 13.35 1.76
C ILE A 79 1.83 14.60 1.61
N ASP A 80 1.65 15.55 2.53
CA ASP A 80 2.55 16.68 2.72
C ASP A 80 3.16 16.57 4.12
N GLY A 81 4.45 16.23 4.17
CA GLY A 81 5.18 16.03 5.42
C GLY A 81 5.53 17.31 6.16
N GLU A 82 5.59 18.46 5.47
CA GLU A 82 5.94 19.74 6.10
C GLU A 82 4.70 20.39 6.73
N ALA A 83 3.59 20.39 6.00
CA ALA A 83 2.31 20.87 6.52
C ALA A 83 1.63 19.86 7.46
N GLY A 84 2.11 18.61 7.51
CA GLY A 84 1.50 17.53 8.30
C GLY A 84 0.13 17.10 7.78
N VAL A 85 -0.12 17.26 6.48
CA VAL A 85 -1.43 17.02 5.86
C VAL A 85 -1.43 15.65 5.17
N LEU A 86 -2.35 14.78 5.58
CA LEU A 86 -2.62 13.51 4.93
C LEU A 86 -4.06 13.50 4.40
N ARG A 87 -4.21 13.24 3.10
CA ARG A 87 -5.54 13.17 2.45
C ARG A 87 -5.75 11.83 1.78
N TYR A 88 -6.94 11.26 1.98
CA TYR A 88 -7.44 10.08 1.27
C TYR A 88 -8.53 10.49 0.30
N ARG A 89 -8.30 10.26 -1.01
CA ARG A 89 -9.23 10.67 -2.09
C ARG A 89 -9.71 12.13 -1.96
N GLY A 90 -8.85 13.01 -1.45
CA GLY A 90 -9.14 14.43 -1.21
C GLY A 90 -9.67 14.78 0.19
N TYR A 91 -10.13 13.80 0.98
CA TYR A 91 -10.61 14.01 2.35
C TYR A 91 -9.44 14.04 3.35
N PRO A 92 -9.36 15.04 4.24
CA PRO A 92 -8.35 15.08 5.30
C PRO A 92 -8.57 13.95 6.32
N ILE A 93 -7.49 13.35 6.81
CA ILE A 93 -7.57 12.19 7.72
C ILE A 93 -8.31 12.51 9.02
N GLU A 94 -8.22 13.75 9.52
CA GLU A 94 -8.87 14.17 10.76
C GLU A 94 -10.40 14.09 10.64
N GLN A 95 -10.95 14.41 9.46
CA GLN A 95 -12.38 14.30 9.22
C GLN A 95 -12.81 12.84 9.17
N LEU A 96 -12.07 11.99 8.48
CA LEU A 96 -12.36 10.56 8.39
C LEU A 96 -12.24 9.86 9.75
N ALA A 97 -11.25 10.25 10.58
CA ALA A 97 -11.06 9.65 11.90
C ALA A 97 -12.18 9.98 12.89
N VAL A 98 -12.81 11.15 12.76
CA VAL A 98 -13.90 11.60 13.64
C VAL A 98 -15.27 11.11 13.17
N HIS A 99 -15.50 11.09 11.86
CA HIS A 99 -16.83 10.89 11.29
C HIS A 99 -17.03 9.54 10.60
N SER A 100 -15.96 8.78 10.36
CA SER A 100 -16.03 7.54 9.58
C SER A 100 -15.44 6.35 10.30
N ASN A 101 -15.93 5.16 9.92
CA ASN A 101 -15.41 3.89 10.40
C ASN A 101 -14.35 3.33 9.45
N HIS A 102 -13.54 2.39 9.95
CA HIS A 102 -12.50 1.74 9.14
C HIS A 102 -13.05 1.09 7.87
N LEU A 103 -14.25 0.48 7.93
CA LEU A 103 -14.89 -0.15 6.77
C LEU A 103 -15.33 0.88 5.72
N GLU A 104 -15.79 2.06 6.13
CA GLU A 104 -16.17 3.14 5.22
C GLU A 104 -14.94 3.75 4.55
N THR A 105 -13.86 3.95 5.30
CA THR A 105 -12.58 4.41 4.76
C THR A 105 -11.97 3.39 3.81
N ALA A 106 -12.08 2.09 4.10
CA ALA A 106 -11.64 1.03 3.19
C ALA A 106 -12.44 1.07 1.87
N TYR A 107 -13.77 1.22 1.96
CA TYR A 107 -14.64 1.39 0.80
C TYR A 107 -14.24 2.61 -0.04
N LEU A 108 -13.97 3.75 0.61
CA LEU A 108 -13.51 4.97 -0.05
C LEU A 108 -12.21 4.77 -0.83
N LEU A 109 -11.23 4.04 -0.27
CA LEU A 109 -9.94 3.85 -0.94
C LEU A 109 -10.08 2.97 -2.20
N ILE A 110 -10.89 1.91 -2.10
CA ILE A 110 -11.13 0.94 -3.18
C ILE A 110 -11.98 1.57 -4.29
N TYR A 111 -13.16 2.09 -3.94
CA TYR A 111 -14.16 2.54 -4.92
C TYR A 111 -14.10 4.05 -5.21
N GLY A 112 -13.31 4.81 -4.46
CA GLY A 112 -13.09 6.25 -4.70
C GLY A 112 -14.20 7.18 -4.22
N SER A 113 -15.31 6.65 -3.67
CA SER A 113 -16.44 7.42 -3.14
C SER A 113 -16.88 6.90 -1.77
N LEU A 114 -17.49 7.77 -0.97
CA LEU A 114 -18.07 7.37 0.32
C LEU A 114 -19.34 6.54 0.08
N PRO A 115 -19.53 5.43 0.81
CA PRO A 115 -20.68 4.55 0.60
C PRO A 115 -21.98 5.23 1.07
N THR A 116 -23.07 4.95 0.36
CA THR A 116 -24.41 5.22 0.89
C THR A 116 -24.75 4.25 2.01
N ARG A 117 -25.72 4.58 2.88
CA ARG A 117 -26.12 3.71 4.00
C ARG A 117 -26.50 2.29 3.56
N ALA A 118 -27.16 2.15 2.41
CA ALA A 118 -27.53 0.84 1.86
C ALA A 118 -26.29 0.06 1.40
N GLN A 119 -25.37 0.71 0.67
CA GLN A 119 -24.11 0.09 0.23
C GLN A 119 -23.23 -0.30 1.41
N TYR A 120 -23.17 0.54 2.45
CA TYR A 120 -22.43 0.22 3.67
C TYR A 120 -22.97 -1.03 4.35
N ALA A 121 -24.29 -1.16 4.50
CA ALA A 121 -24.90 -2.34 5.11
C ALA A 121 -24.61 -3.63 4.30
N THR A 122 -24.61 -3.53 2.97
CA THR A 122 -24.21 -4.65 2.12
C THR A 122 -22.73 -4.97 2.29
N TRP A 123 -21.86 -3.96 2.22
CA TRP A 123 -20.42 -4.09 2.40
C TRP A 123 -20.05 -4.74 3.73
N GLU A 124 -20.61 -4.25 4.83
CA GLU A 124 -20.40 -4.81 6.17
C GLU A 124 -20.82 -6.28 6.23
N ARG A 125 -21.98 -6.63 5.66
CA ARG A 125 -22.45 -8.01 5.61
C ARG A 125 -21.54 -8.91 4.79
N GLU A 126 -21.07 -8.47 3.62
CA GLU A 126 -20.16 -9.24 2.77
C GLU A 126 -18.80 -9.47 3.46
N VAL A 127 -18.25 -8.43 4.11
CA VAL A 127 -17.01 -8.54 4.92
C VAL A 127 -17.19 -9.57 6.03
N LEU A 128 -18.28 -9.51 6.78
CA LEU A 128 -18.55 -10.44 7.89
C LEU A 128 -18.75 -11.87 7.39
N HIS A 129 -19.47 -12.05 6.29
CA HIS A 129 -19.73 -13.36 5.71
C HIS A 129 -18.45 -14.04 5.20
N HIS A 130 -17.55 -13.28 4.56
CA HIS A 130 -16.28 -13.79 4.05
C HIS A 130 -15.14 -13.82 5.08
N GLY A 131 -15.36 -13.30 6.29
CA GLY A 131 -14.41 -13.34 7.40
C GLY A 131 -14.39 -14.67 8.18
N VAL A 132 -15.27 -15.62 7.84
CA VAL A 132 -15.30 -16.94 8.48
C VAL A 132 -14.13 -17.78 7.98
N MET A 133 -13.24 -18.18 8.91
CA MET A 133 -12.07 -18.99 8.62
C MET A 133 -12.36 -20.46 8.89
N HIS A 134 -11.74 -21.34 8.09
CA HIS A 134 -11.82 -22.79 8.31
C HIS A 134 -11.04 -23.20 9.57
N SER A 135 -11.45 -24.27 10.24
CA SER A 135 -10.81 -24.78 11.46
C SER A 135 -9.33 -25.11 11.28
N ASP A 136 -8.92 -25.51 10.08
CA ASP A 136 -7.53 -25.83 9.77
C ASP A 136 -6.61 -24.61 9.89
N ALA A 137 -7.13 -23.39 9.63
CA ALA A 137 -6.37 -22.16 9.79
C ALA A 137 -6.06 -21.86 11.27
N GLU A 138 -6.95 -22.27 12.18
CA GLU A 138 -6.69 -22.21 13.62
C GLU A 138 -5.61 -23.22 14.01
N GLN A 139 -5.70 -24.45 13.51
CA GLN A 139 -4.70 -25.48 13.79
C GLN A 139 -3.32 -25.09 13.23
N PHE A 140 -3.29 -24.46 12.05
CA PHE A 140 -2.08 -23.89 11.46
C PHE A 140 -1.43 -22.86 12.38
N CYS A 141 -2.20 -21.91 12.90
CA CYS A 141 -1.65 -20.90 13.82
C CYS A 141 -1.18 -21.49 15.15
N ARG A 142 -1.80 -22.59 15.61
CA ARG A 142 -1.36 -23.35 16.80
C ARG A 142 -0.11 -24.18 16.57
N SER A 143 0.25 -24.48 15.31
CA SER A 143 1.44 -25.27 14.98
C SER A 143 2.76 -24.53 15.19
N PHE A 144 2.71 -23.19 15.28
CA PHE A 144 3.88 -22.38 15.58
C PHE A 144 4.34 -22.58 17.02
N ARG A 145 5.66 -22.47 17.23
CA ARG A 145 6.20 -22.38 18.59
C ARG A 145 5.61 -21.16 19.31
N TYR A 146 5.45 -21.29 20.63
CA TYR A 146 4.91 -20.22 21.49
C TYR A 146 5.69 -18.89 21.41
N ASP A 147 6.97 -18.94 21.03
CA ASP A 147 7.88 -17.79 20.94
C ASP A 147 8.16 -17.35 19.49
N ALA A 148 7.34 -17.80 18.54
CA ALA A 148 7.49 -17.40 17.14
C ALA A 148 7.14 -15.91 16.97
N HIS A 149 7.98 -15.18 16.23
CA HIS A 149 7.75 -13.76 15.97
C HIS A 149 6.40 -13.55 15.26
N PRO A 150 5.49 -12.68 15.75
CA PRO A 150 4.14 -12.55 15.22
C PRO A 150 4.06 -12.24 13.72
N MET A 151 5.03 -11.48 13.19
CA MET A 151 5.09 -11.21 11.73
C MET A 151 5.41 -12.46 10.90
N ALA A 152 6.19 -13.40 11.44
CA ALA A 152 6.47 -14.66 10.76
C ALA A 152 5.18 -15.51 10.69
N ILE A 153 4.46 -15.62 11.82
CA ILE A 153 3.16 -16.30 11.88
C ILE A 153 2.18 -15.68 10.88
N LEU A 154 2.08 -14.35 10.86
CA LEU A 154 1.19 -13.62 9.95
C LEU A 154 1.53 -13.89 8.48
N THR A 155 2.81 -13.78 8.11
CA THR A 155 3.26 -13.99 6.72
C THR A 155 2.98 -15.42 6.26
N SER A 156 3.27 -16.40 7.12
CA SER A 156 2.97 -17.81 6.83
C SER A 156 1.46 -18.06 6.75
N ALA A 157 0.64 -17.37 7.55
CA ALA A 157 -0.81 -17.49 7.48
C ALA A 157 -1.38 -16.91 6.18
N PHE A 158 -0.85 -15.78 5.67
CA PHE A 158 -1.21 -15.26 4.35
C PHE A 158 -0.84 -16.24 3.23
N ALA A 159 0.35 -16.85 3.29
CA ALA A 159 0.77 -17.86 2.33
C ALA A 159 -0.16 -19.09 2.35
N TYR A 160 -0.55 -19.52 3.56
CA TYR A 160 -1.49 -20.61 3.77
C TYR A 160 -2.90 -20.31 3.25
N LEU A 161 -3.43 -19.09 3.45
CA LEU A 161 -4.71 -18.69 2.85
C LEU A 161 -4.66 -18.72 1.31
N GLY A 162 -3.49 -18.48 0.72
CA GLY A 162 -3.26 -18.61 -0.72
C GLY A 162 -3.49 -20.03 -1.28
N SER A 163 -3.38 -21.09 -0.46
CA SER A 163 -3.63 -22.46 -0.92
C SER A 163 -5.11 -22.82 -1.01
N TYR A 164 -5.98 -22.15 -0.25
CA TYR A 164 -7.43 -22.42 -0.29
C TYR A 164 -8.12 -21.84 -1.51
N TYR A 165 -7.59 -20.75 -2.06
CA TYR A 165 -8.28 -19.95 -3.06
C TYR A 165 -7.53 -19.95 -4.40
N GLY A 166 -7.50 -21.10 -5.07
CA GLY A 166 -6.88 -21.25 -6.39
C GLY A 166 -7.49 -20.34 -7.47
N GLU A 167 -8.75 -19.90 -7.28
CA GLU A 167 -9.45 -18.92 -8.11
C GLU A 167 -8.85 -17.51 -8.09
N ALA A 168 -8.10 -17.17 -7.04
CA ALA A 168 -7.49 -15.85 -6.89
C ALA A 168 -5.97 -15.87 -7.00
N ASN A 169 -5.39 -17.04 -7.23
CA ASN A 169 -3.96 -17.17 -7.41
C ASN A 169 -3.59 -16.74 -8.84
N PRO A 170 -2.86 -15.62 -9.03
CA PRO A 170 -2.47 -15.15 -10.36
C PRO A 170 -1.60 -16.16 -11.11
N SER A 171 -0.87 -17.02 -10.41
CA SER A 171 -0.06 -18.07 -11.03
C SER A 171 -0.91 -19.16 -11.69
N LEU A 172 -2.16 -19.35 -11.24
CA LEU A 172 -3.09 -20.34 -11.80
C LEU A 172 -4.03 -19.73 -12.84
N GLN A 173 -4.52 -18.51 -12.60
CA GLN A 173 -5.50 -17.83 -13.47
C GLN A 173 -4.86 -16.94 -14.55
N GLY A 174 -3.55 -16.68 -14.45
CA GLY A 174 -2.82 -15.78 -15.33
C GLY A 174 -3.04 -14.29 -15.03
N GLN A 175 -2.42 -13.42 -15.85
CA GLN A 175 -2.46 -11.96 -15.67
C GLN A 175 -3.83 -11.32 -15.97
N THR A 176 -4.78 -12.10 -16.46
CA THR A 176 -6.10 -11.65 -16.88
C THR A 176 -6.99 -11.25 -15.70
N LEU A 177 -6.70 -11.78 -14.50
CA LEU A 177 -7.48 -11.54 -13.28
C LEU A 177 -7.54 -10.05 -12.89
N TYR A 178 -6.47 -9.29 -13.11
CA TYR A 178 -6.36 -7.89 -12.71
C TYR A 178 -6.48 -6.90 -13.87
N THR A 179 -6.39 -7.37 -15.11
CA THR A 179 -6.24 -6.51 -16.29
C THR A 179 -7.54 -6.38 -17.10
N LYS A 180 -8.39 -7.42 -17.11
CA LYS A 180 -9.54 -7.50 -18.03
C LYS A 180 -10.73 -6.63 -17.61
N GLY A 181 -10.89 -6.33 -16.32
CA GLY A 181 -12.03 -5.56 -15.82
C GLY A 181 -13.39 -6.26 -15.97
N ASP A 182 -13.39 -7.56 -16.29
CA ASP A 182 -14.62 -8.36 -16.40
C ASP A 182 -15.34 -8.42 -15.04
N ALA A 183 -16.68 -8.45 -15.05
CA ALA A 183 -17.48 -8.49 -13.82
C ALA A 183 -17.15 -9.70 -12.92
N ALA A 184 -16.80 -10.84 -13.53
CA ALA A 184 -16.36 -12.03 -12.80
C ALA A 184 -15.00 -11.81 -12.10
N SER A 185 -14.06 -11.11 -12.75
CA SER A 185 -12.75 -10.78 -12.19
C SER A 185 -12.87 -9.78 -11.04
N LEU A 186 -13.72 -8.75 -11.20
CA LEU A 186 -14.04 -7.80 -10.13
C LEU A 186 -14.65 -8.51 -8.91
N ALA A 187 -15.59 -9.42 -9.12
CA ALA A 187 -16.19 -10.19 -8.03
C ALA A 187 -15.17 -11.09 -7.31
N ILE A 188 -14.20 -11.65 -8.02
CA ILE A 188 -13.11 -12.43 -7.40
C ILE A 188 -12.19 -11.51 -6.59
N MET A 189 -11.86 -10.32 -7.11
CA MET A 189 -11.04 -9.34 -6.38
C MET A 189 -11.74 -8.85 -5.11
N ASP A 190 -13.02 -8.50 -5.19
CA ASP A 190 -13.83 -8.10 -4.03
C ASP A 190 -13.86 -9.21 -2.97
N LYS A 191 -14.08 -10.47 -3.39
CA LYS A 191 -14.01 -11.64 -2.49
C LYS A 191 -12.68 -11.74 -1.73
N GLN A 192 -11.55 -11.44 -2.39
CA GLN A 192 -10.25 -11.47 -1.72
C GLN A 192 -10.07 -10.32 -0.73
N ILE A 193 -10.52 -9.12 -1.09
CA ILE A 193 -10.50 -7.96 -0.20
C ILE A 193 -11.29 -8.27 1.07
N TYR A 194 -12.48 -8.85 0.94
CA TYR A 194 -13.29 -9.25 2.08
C TYR A 194 -12.61 -10.28 2.99
N ARG A 195 -11.97 -11.30 2.39
CA ARG A 195 -11.29 -12.39 3.11
C ARG A 195 -10.07 -11.88 3.89
N LEU A 196 -9.27 -11.01 3.28
CA LEU A 196 -8.11 -10.41 3.96
C LEU A 196 -8.52 -9.38 5.01
N GLY A 197 -9.64 -8.69 4.78
CA GLY A 197 -10.29 -7.80 5.74
C GLY A 197 -10.89 -8.49 6.97
N CYS A 198 -10.69 -9.82 7.11
CA CYS A 198 -11.16 -10.64 8.22
C CYS A 198 -11.12 -9.87 9.55
N PRO A 199 -12.27 -9.73 10.26
CA PRO A 199 -12.36 -8.89 11.44
C PRO A 199 -11.26 -9.24 12.42
N ARG A 200 -10.55 -8.21 12.89
CA ARG A 200 -9.50 -8.25 13.92
C ARG A 200 -9.85 -9.15 15.11
N GLY A 201 -11.14 -9.34 15.40
CA GLY A 201 -11.66 -10.26 16.41
C GLY A 201 -11.29 -11.73 16.21
N THR A 202 -11.21 -12.24 14.97
CA THR A 202 -10.81 -13.63 14.69
C THR A 202 -9.31 -13.81 14.97
N TRP A 203 -8.47 -12.87 14.50
CA TRP A 203 -7.03 -12.90 14.76
C TRP A 203 -6.68 -12.70 16.24
N ILE A 204 -7.38 -11.81 16.95
CA ILE A 204 -7.20 -11.61 18.39
C ILE A 204 -7.68 -12.83 19.18
N LYS A 205 -8.74 -13.51 18.75
CA LYS A 205 -9.16 -14.79 19.35
C LYS A 205 -8.13 -15.89 19.10
N LEU A 206 -7.54 -15.93 17.90
CA LEU A 206 -6.46 -16.86 17.54
C LEU A 206 -5.18 -16.60 18.35
N SER A 207 -4.79 -15.33 18.50
CA SER A 207 -3.61 -14.94 19.27
C SER A 207 -3.79 -15.10 20.78
N ARG A 208 -5.04 -15.04 21.27
CA ARG A 208 -5.39 -15.34 22.67
C ARG A 208 -5.53 -16.84 22.92
N ALA A 209 -5.87 -17.63 21.91
CA ALA A 209 -5.90 -19.09 22.00
C ALA A 209 -4.49 -19.70 22.10
N SER A 210 -3.46 -19.00 21.60
CA SER A 210 -2.06 -19.39 21.73
C SER A 210 -1.38 -18.87 23.01
N THR A 211 -2.02 -17.96 23.77
CA THR A 211 -1.52 -17.54 25.10
C THR A 211 -2.09 -18.46 26.18
N PRO A 212 -1.27 -19.06 27.07
CA PRO A 212 -1.79 -19.93 28.13
C PRO A 212 -2.77 -19.15 29.04
N ARG A 213 -3.83 -19.83 29.51
CA ARG A 213 -4.66 -19.30 30.61
C ARG A 213 -3.72 -18.93 31.77
N PRO A 214 -3.94 -17.80 32.47
CA PRO A 214 -3.20 -17.51 33.68
C PRO A 214 -3.35 -18.70 34.63
N GLN A 215 -2.24 -19.24 35.11
CA GLN A 215 -2.27 -20.34 36.07
C GLN A 215 -3.04 -19.89 37.31
N PRO A 216 -3.84 -20.77 37.95
CA PRO A 216 -4.51 -20.41 39.19
C PRO A 216 -3.42 -19.99 40.22
N PRO A 217 -3.67 -18.93 41.00
CA PRO A 217 -2.67 -18.41 41.92
C PRO A 217 -2.25 -19.50 42.91
N ILE A 218 -0.94 -19.63 43.08
CA ILE A 218 -0.34 -20.50 44.10
C ILE A 218 -0.80 -19.97 45.47
N PRO A 219 -1.38 -20.79 46.37
CA PRO A 219 -1.81 -20.34 47.67
C PRO A 219 -0.59 -19.80 48.45
N GLY A 220 -0.49 -18.49 48.64
CA GLY A 220 0.56 -17.88 49.47
C GLY A 220 1.27 -16.62 48.96
N SER A 221 0.92 -16.07 47.78
CA SER A 221 1.46 -14.76 47.35
C SER A 221 0.38 -13.67 47.37
N TYR A 222 0.20 -13.06 48.54
CA TYR A 222 -0.62 -11.86 48.73
C TYR A 222 0.15 -10.61 48.29
N LEU A 223 0.26 -10.37 46.99
CA LEU A 223 0.62 -9.05 46.45
C LEU A 223 -0.19 -8.77 45.18
N THR A 224 -1.41 -8.27 45.43
CA THR A 224 -2.16 -7.32 44.60
C THR A 224 -2.35 -7.66 43.11
N ASP A 225 -3.52 -8.24 42.83
CA ASP A 225 -4.30 -7.98 41.62
C ASP A 225 -4.42 -6.47 41.39
N VAL A 226 -3.63 -5.91 40.48
CA VAL A 226 -3.87 -4.57 39.92
C VAL A 226 -4.61 -4.73 38.61
N VAL A 227 -5.88 -5.11 38.72
CA VAL A 227 -6.90 -4.65 37.77
C VAL A 227 -8.12 -4.21 38.57
N PRO A 228 -8.38 -2.90 38.61
CA PRO A 228 -9.74 -2.47 38.38
C PRO A 228 -9.86 -1.31 37.39
N ARG A 229 -10.87 -1.46 36.53
CA ARG A 229 -11.55 -0.48 35.67
C ARG A 229 -11.39 1.00 36.08
N ARG A 230 -11.07 1.88 35.13
CA ARG A 230 -11.94 2.96 34.58
C ARG A 230 -11.15 3.95 33.71
N ARG A 231 -11.89 4.54 32.75
CA ARG A 231 -11.78 5.89 32.17
C ARG A 231 -10.61 6.76 32.67
N GLU A 232 -9.80 7.28 31.75
CA GLU A 232 -9.58 8.73 31.62
C GLU A 232 -8.83 9.10 30.33
N PHE A 233 -9.26 10.24 29.80
CA PHE A 233 -8.82 10.95 28.62
C PHE A 233 -7.66 11.85 29.06
N GLY A 234 -6.47 11.80 28.43
CA GLY A 234 -5.42 12.76 28.79
C GLY A 234 -4.00 12.45 28.30
N ARG A 235 -3.60 13.17 27.24
CA ARG A 235 -2.25 13.65 26.91
C ARG A 235 -1.06 12.72 27.17
N ARG A 236 -0.50 12.17 26.08
CA ARG A 236 0.96 12.15 25.87
C ARG A 236 1.27 12.45 24.40
N THR A 237 1.55 13.72 24.14
CA THR A 237 2.46 14.16 23.07
C THR A 237 3.76 13.38 23.19
N SER A 238 4.14 12.62 22.16
CA SER A 238 5.52 12.19 21.95
C SER A 238 5.97 12.68 20.58
N VAL A 239 6.71 13.77 20.64
CA VAL A 239 7.55 14.33 19.60
C VAL A 239 8.52 13.23 19.12
N TYR A 240 8.58 12.95 17.81
CA TYR A 240 9.74 12.31 17.22
C TYR A 240 10.43 13.30 16.28
N LYS A 241 11.63 13.67 16.70
CA LYS A 241 12.55 14.61 16.09
C LYS A 241 13.25 13.92 14.92
N ARG A 242 13.34 14.64 13.80
CA ARG A 242 14.14 14.34 12.61
C ARG A 242 15.60 14.03 13.01
N VAL A 243 16.16 12.94 12.49
CA VAL A 243 17.61 12.74 12.39
C VAL A 243 17.97 13.01 10.92
N GLU A 244 19.03 13.79 10.74
CA GLU A 244 19.51 14.46 9.53
C GLU A 244 19.56 13.60 8.26
#